data_AF-A0A3D4RP36-F1
#
_entry.id   AF-A0A3D4RP36-F1
#
_cell.length_a   1.000
_cell.length_b   1.000
_cell.length_c   1.000
_cell.angle_alpha   90.00
_cell.angle_beta   90.00
_cell.angle_gamma   90.00
#
_symmetry.space_group_name_H-M   'P 1'
#
loop_
_entity.id
_entity.type
_entity.pdbx_description
1 polymer ?
#
loop_
_entity_poly.entity_id
_entity_poly.type
_entity_poly.pdbx_seq_one_letter_code
_entity_poly.pdbx_strand_id
1 'polypeptide(L)' 'MQWKNVRTGGQCPLGKVAVLEIKRNGNVPSPMTVILRELRLNPLKVSKYCMGIVCTDPAVKNNRFLPKKRMINKIEKL' A
#
# COMPACT_ATOMS: atom_id res chain seq x y z
N MET A 1 3.06 -10.73 -5.37
CA MET A 1 3.95 -9.53 -5.43
C MET A 1 4.74 -9.42 -4.13
N GLN A 2 5.99 -8.95 -4.15
CA GLN A 2 6.82 -8.80 -2.94
C GLN A 2 7.64 -7.51 -2.95
N TRP A 3 7.97 -6.99 -1.76
CA TRP A 3 9.02 -6.00 -1.57
C TRP A 3 10.36 -6.69 -1.32
N LYS A 4 11.42 -6.15 -1.92
CA LYS A 4 12.81 -6.55 -1.69
C LYS A 4 13.62 -5.31 -1.33
N ASN A 5 14.25 -5.34 -0.17
CA ASN A 5 15.18 -4.31 0.27
C ASN A 5 16.59 -4.74 -0.10
N VAL A 6 17.20 -4.02 -1.04
CA VAL A 6 18.53 -4.35 -1.56
C VAL A 6 19.62 -4.10 -0.51
N ARG A 7 19.40 -3.15 0.42
CA ARG A 7 20.39 -2.78 1.45
C ARG A 7 20.48 -3.82 2.56
N THR A 8 19.33 -4.30 3.05
CA THR A 8 19.28 -5.24 4.18
C THR A 8 19.11 -6.69 3.73
N GLY A 9 18.84 -6.93 2.44
CA GLY A 9 18.42 -8.24 1.92
C GLY A 9 16.99 -8.64 2.31
N GLY A 10 16.31 -7.84 3.14
CA GLY A 10 14.99 -8.13 3.67
C GLY A 10 13.92 -8.26 2.58
N GLN A 11 13.01 -9.21 2.76
CA GLN A 11 11.91 -9.45 1.83
C GLN A 11 10.59 -9.48 2.58
N CYS A 12 9.53 -8.95 1.96
CA CYS A 12 8.18 -9.01 2.50
C CYS A 12 7.16 -9.26 1.38
N PRO A 13 6.46 -10.41 1.40
CA PRO A 13 5.38 -10.66 0.46
C PRO A 13 4.18 -9.75 0.77
N LEU A 14 3.46 -9.30 -0.27
CA LEU A 14 2.21 -8.53 -0.12
C LEU A 14 0.96 -9.42 -0.01
N GLY A 15 1.10 -10.73 -0.20
CA GLY A 15 -0.02 -11.65 -0.27
C GLY A 15 -0.99 -11.36 -1.41
N LYS A 16 -2.29 -11.49 -1.13
CA LYS A 16 -3.40 -11.30 -2.08
C LYS A 16 -3.84 -9.84 -2.22
N VAL A 17 -2.91 -8.89 -2.06
CA VAL A 17 -3.20 -7.46 -2.17
C VAL A 17 -2.65 -6.90 -3.48
N ALA A 18 -3.49 -6.17 -4.22
CA ALA A 18 -3.09 -5.38 -5.36
C ALA A 18 -3.09 -3.89 -5.01
N VAL A 19 -2.18 -3.11 -5.62
CA VAL A 19 -2.12 -1.66 -5.47
C VAL A 19 -2.51 -1.03 -6.79
N LEU A 20 -3.62 -0.28 -6.78
CA LEU A 20 -4.11 0.48 -7.92
C LEU A 20 -3.73 1.96 -7.76
N GLU A 21 -2.97 2.51 -8.69
CA GLU A 21 -2.62 3.93 -8.73
C GLU A 21 -3.31 4.61 -9.91
N ILE A 22 -4.15 5.61 -9.63
CA ILE A 22 -4.82 6.40 -10.66
C ILE A 22 -3.99 7.66 -10.93
N LYS A 23 -3.48 7.78 -12.15
CA LYS A 23 -2.81 9.01 -12.64
C LYS A 23 -3.86 10.03 -13.10
N ARG A 24 -3.76 11.27 -12.61
CA ARG A 24 -4.65 12.38 -12.94
C ARG A 24 -3.85 13.67 -13.08
N ASN A 25 -4.29 14.55 -13.96
CA ASN A 25 -3.70 15.88 -14.16
C ASN A 25 -4.32 16.86 -13.15
N GLY A 26 -3.99 16.70 -11.87
CA GLY A 26 -4.51 17.52 -10.78
C GLY A 26 -5.76 16.94 -10.11
N ASN A 27 -6.50 17.79 -9.39
CA ASN A 27 -7.70 17.39 -8.66
C ASN A 27 -8.95 17.35 -9.54
N VAL A 28 -8.83 16.66 -10.68
CA VAL A 28 -9.93 16.47 -11.62
C VAL A 28 -10.67 15.15 -11.33
N PRO A 29 -12.00 15.10 -11.56
CA PRO A 29 -12.74 13.85 -11.53
C PRO A 29 -12.16 12.84 -12.53
N SER A 30 -12.19 11.55 -12.18
CA SER A 30 -11.84 10.47 -13.09
C SER A 30 -12.97 9.46 -13.12
N PRO A 31 -13.43 8.98 -14.29
CA PRO A 31 -14.42 7.90 -14.37
C PRO A 31 -14.04 6.68 -13.53
N MET A 32 -12.74 6.35 -13.48
CA MET A 32 -12.22 5.26 -12.64
C MET A 32 -12.53 5.46 -11.16
N THR A 33 -12.49 6.69 -10.66
CA THR A 33 -12.81 6.96 -9.24
C THR A 33 -14.28 6.72 -8.91
N VAL A 34 -15.19 6.84 -9.90
CA VAL A 34 -16.62 6.53 -9.72
C VAL A 34 -16.81 5.02 -9.63
N ILE A 35 -16.27 4.27 -10.60
CA ILE A 35 -16.33 2.80 -10.65
C ILE A 35 -15.77 2.18 -9.36
N LEU A 36 -14.61 2.65 -8.89
CA LEU A 36 -14.02 2.14 -7.65
C LEU A 36 -14.89 2.41 -6.41
N ARG A 37 -15.61 3.54 -6.37
CA ARG A 37 -16.54 3.82 -5.27
C ARG A 37 -17.76 2.91 -5.30
N GLU A 38 -18.31 2.62 -6.48
CA GLU A 38 -19.42 1.67 -6.65
C GLU A 38 -19.02 0.26 -6.20
N LEU A 39 -17.78 -0.14 -6.50
CA LEU A 39 -17.16 -1.38 -6.01
C LEU A 39 -16.77 -1.33 -4.52
N ARG A 40 -17.04 -0.21 -3.81
CA ARG A 40 -16.68 0.03 -2.41
C ARG A 40 -15.17 -0.07 -2.12
N LEU A 41 -14.34 0.13 -3.15
CA LEU A 41 -12.88 0.16 -3.06
C LEU A 41 -12.42 1.55 -2.61
N ASN A 42 -12.39 1.75 -1.30
CA ASN A 42 -12.01 3.04 -0.70
C ASN A 42 -10.51 3.31 -0.87
N PRO A 43 -10.12 4.55 -1.22
CA PRO A 43 -8.72 4.89 -1.43
C PRO A 43 -7.93 4.84 -0.11
N LEU A 44 -6.77 4.18 -0.14
CA LEU A 44 -5.81 4.19 0.95
C LEU A 44 -4.52 4.86 0.49
N LYS A 45 -4.16 6.00 1.09
CA LYS A 45 -2.92 6.71 0.76
C LYS A 45 -1.71 5.98 1.35
N VAL A 46 -0.96 5.27 0.52
CA VAL A 46 0.27 4.55 0.91
C VAL A 46 1.45 4.95 0.04
N SER A 47 2.60 5.19 0.68
CA SER A 47 3.87 5.27 -0.03
C SER A 47 4.41 3.85 -0.21
N LYS A 48 4.52 3.40 -1.47
CA LYS A 48 5.05 2.06 -1.81
C LYS A 48 6.45 1.84 -1.22
N TYR A 49 7.28 2.89 -1.22
CA TYR A 49 8.62 2.85 -0.66
C TYR A 49 8.61 2.77 0.86
N CYS A 50 7.93 3.69 1.55
CA CYS A 50 7.91 3.70 3.02
C CYS A 50 7.32 2.40 3.59
N MET A 51 6.25 1.88 2.98
CA MET A 51 5.68 0.60 3.39
C MET A 51 6.64 -0.55 3.16
N GLY A 52 7.36 -0.56 2.03
CA GLY A 52 8.42 -1.54 1.75
C GLY A 52 9.51 -1.52 2.81
N ILE A 53 10.03 -0.35 3.18
CA ILE A 53 11.05 -0.21 4.24
C ILE A 53 10.50 -0.71 5.58
N VAL A 54 9.33 -0.23 6.00
CA VAL A 54 8.67 -0.66 7.27
C VAL A 54 8.44 -2.17 7.34
N CYS A 55 8.30 -2.83 6.20
CA CYS A 55 8.09 -4.27 6.12
C CYS A 55 9.38 -5.09 6.02
N THR A 56 10.51 -4.50 5.62
CA THR A 56 11.74 -5.22 5.29
C THR A 56 12.95 -4.82 6.14
N ASP A 57 12.83 -3.74 6.92
CA ASP A 57 13.88 -3.23 7.78
C ASP A 57 13.37 -3.04 9.22
N PRO A 58 13.67 -3.98 10.14
CA PRO A 58 13.20 -3.91 11.52
C PRO A 58 13.85 -2.79 12.34
N ALA A 59 14.98 -2.22 11.88
CA ALA A 59 15.67 -1.14 12.58
C ALA A 59 14.99 0.23 12.39
N VAL A 60 14.09 0.36 11.42
CA VAL A 60 13.41 1.63 11.11
C VAL A 60 12.16 1.82 11.98
N LYS A 61 12.07 2.98 12.65
CA LYS A 61 10.90 3.38 13.44
C LYS A 61 9.63 3.39 12.58
N ASN A 62 8.65 2.57 12.95
CA ASN A 62 7.48 2.29 12.11
C ASN A 62 6.13 2.74 12.69
N ASN A 63 6.09 3.35 13.89
CA ASN A 63 4.85 3.66 14.62
C ASN A 63 3.83 4.44 13.78
N ARG A 64 4.29 5.45 13.01
CA ARG A 64 3.42 6.26 12.13
C ARG A 64 2.78 5.43 11.00
N PHE A 65 3.40 4.33 10.60
CA PHE A 65 2.96 3.47 9.51
C PHE A 65 2.18 2.24 9.99
N LEU A 66 2.19 1.94 11.29
CA LEU A 66 1.44 0.81 11.86
C LEU A 66 -0.06 0.83 11.51
N PRO A 67 -0.79 1.96 11.53
CA PRO A 67 -2.20 1.96 11.13
C PRO A 67 -2.41 1.47 9.70
N LYS A 68 -1.55 1.91 8.76
CA LYS A 68 -1.60 1.50 7.35
C LYS A 68 -1.19 0.04 7.16
N LYS A 69 -0.15 -0.40 7.87
CA LYS A 69 0.29 -1.81 7.86
C LYS A 69 -0.84 -2.73 8.34
N ARG A 70 -1.49 -2.39 9.46
CA ARG A 70 -2.64 -3.15 9.99
C ARG A 70 -3.81 -3.19 9.01
N MET A 71 -4.10 -2.09 8.33
CA MET A 71 -5.18 -2.05 7.32
C MET A 71 -4.87 -2.95 6.11
N ILE A 72 -3.63 -2.92 5.60
CA ILE A 72 -3.20 -3.82 4.52
C ILE A 72 -3.30 -5.28 4.95
N ASN A 73 -2.82 -5.62 6.16
CA ASN A 73 -2.92 -6.98 6.69
C ASN A 73 -4.38 -7.42 6.89
N LYS A 74 -5.29 -6.49 7.19
CA LYS A 74 -6.73 -6.79 7.25
C LYS A 74 -7.26 -7.13 5.86
N ILE A 75 -6.90 -6.35 4.84
CA ILE A 75 -7.32 -6.57 3.44
C ILE A 75 -6.77 -7.90 2.91
N GLU A 76 -5.52 -8.24 3.23
CA GLU A 76 -4.91 -9.52 2.81
C GLU A 76 -5.64 -10.76 3.35
N LYS A 77 -6.28 -10.62 4.52
CA LYS A 77 -7.01 -11.69 5.21
C LYS A 77 -8.50 -11.77 4.86
N LEU A 78 -9.02 -10.83 4.06
CA LEU A 78 -10.38 -10.90 3.50
C LEU A 78 -10.43 -11.94 2.37
#